data_AF-A0A8T6DKF9-F1
#
_entry.id   AF-A0A8T6DKF9-F1
#
_cell.length_a   1.000
_cell.length_b   1.000
_cell.length_c   1.000
_cell.angle_alpha   90.00
_cell.angle_beta   90.00
_cell.angle_gamma   90.00
#
_symmetry.space_group_name_H-M   'P 1'
#
loop_
_entity.id
_entity.type
_entity.pdbx_description
1 polymer ?
#
loop_
_entity_poly.entity_id
_entity_poly.type
_entity_poly.pdbx_seq_one_letter_code
_entity_poly.pdbx_strand_id
1 'polypeptide(L)'
;MTPMPKSDRPDIIFFMVDQLAARWLELGLAGGIVELPNFSALAGSGTWFRRAISSNPLCCPARATLATGLTTQQHGVLQNGYFLDPQIPTFMRALQDSGYQTGAAGKVHLHPHYESLYPDYREYGFDACWVTEDARGGPWLDWILAEHPEHADAVLSTVWARQIEEFGSYGPAQIDLAARMDEIPPQPGAYELPFPAELSQTEWITARALDFISGAEAGRPLYMHISYVQPHGPFAPPQGYLGRVNADAIPRPLAAEWRDDPEAPHCLAPLSQAAEGRDWLEDRCHYFADLVHLDEQLGRLQAAIRARGRAENTYLVFLSDHGEMLGDHDLMSKGEMHYDACIRVPLMIAGPGVRAGQQRFELVQLEDIYPTVFDMAGLAVPEPVSLRLALPFAALPGRSLLPLSRGAPADSWRTCAYAESYNNIDSNTLDRWARTVVDDRFRYTWYPEGSGQQLFDLAADPGEQTNLAGRSEFGQQRERLRDLLLEQVVLQAYPATPRSRFAYGVH
;
A
#
# COMPACT_ATOMS: atom_id res chain seq x y z
N MET A 1 15.87 28.37 6.19
CA MET A 1 14.53 28.94 6.46
C MET A 1 14.29 28.89 7.95
N THR A 2 13.69 29.93 8.53
CA THR A 2 13.22 29.89 9.93
C THR A 2 12.08 28.87 10.02
N PRO A 3 12.10 27.91 10.96
CA PRO A 3 11.06 26.89 11.05
C PRO A 3 9.70 27.53 11.38
N MET A 4 8.63 27.03 10.75
CA MET A 4 7.26 27.49 11.02
C MET A 4 6.91 27.29 12.50
N PRO A 5 6.22 28.26 13.15
CA PRO A 5 5.67 28.08 14.48
C PRO A 5 4.80 26.82 14.54
N LYS A 6 4.84 26.08 15.65
CA LYS A 6 4.08 24.83 15.79
C LYS A 6 2.57 25.04 15.53
N SER A 7 2.02 26.17 15.95
CA SER A 7 0.60 26.53 15.76
C SER A 7 0.18 26.69 14.30
N ASP A 8 1.16 26.94 13.41
CA ASP A 8 0.90 27.31 12.02
C ASP A 8 1.20 26.14 11.06
N ARG A 9 1.77 25.05 11.59
CA ARG A 9 2.03 23.85 10.80
C ARG A 9 0.71 23.15 10.46
N PRO A 10 0.56 22.65 9.23
CA PRO A 10 -0.63 21.93 8.81
C PRO A 10 -0.69 20.55 9.47
N ASP A 11 -1.92 20.09 9.71
CA ASP A 11 -2.18 18.70 10.02
C ASP A 11 -1.87 17.83 8.78
N ILE A 12 -1.42 16.60 8.98
CA ILE A 12 -1.13 15.65 7.91
C ILE A 12 -1.90 14.36 8.19
N ILE A 13 -2.85 14.01 7.33
CA ILE A 13 -3.68 12.82 7.50
C ILE A 13 -3.47 11.91 6.30
N PHE A 14 -3.08 10.68 6.58
CA PHE A 14 -2.99 9.63 5.57
C PHE A 14 -4.26 8.81 5.60
N PHE A 15 -4.87 8.62 4.44
CA PHE A 15 -5.90 7.63 4.18
C PHE A 15 -5.28 6.59 3.26
N MET A 16 -4.66 5.56 3.86
CA MET A 16 -4.00 4.50 3.15
C MET A 16 -4.90 3.27 3.07
N VAL A 17 -4.91 2.63 1.93
CA VAL A 17 -5.72 1.43 1.66
C VAL A 17 -4.78 0.33 1.17
N ASP A 18 -4.78 -0.84 1.81
CA ASP A 18 -3.97 -1.97 1.35
C ASP A 18 -4.53 -2.57 0.05
N GLN A 19 -3.67 -2.98 -0.87
CA GLN A 19 -4.09 -3.80 -2.03
C GLN A 19 -5.08 -3.10 -2.97
N LEU A 20 -4.98 -1.78 -3.13
CA LEU A 20 -5.81 -0.99 -4.05
C LEU A 20 -5.05 -0.59 -5.31
N ALA A 21 -5.33 -1.27 -6.43
CA ALA A 21 -4.77 -0.89 -7.71
C ALA A 21 -5.40 0.39 -8.26
N ALA A 22 -4.61 1.24 -8.92
CA ALA A 22 -5.10 2.46 -9.56
C ALA A 22 -6.21 2.16 -10.58
N ARG A 23 -6.04 1.10 -11.37
CA ARG A 23 -6.99 0.65 -12.39
C ARG A 23 -8.38 0.39 -11.83
N TRP A 24 -8.50 -0.26 -10.67
CA TRP A 24 -9.80 -0.59 -10.08
C TRP A 24 -10.50 0.65 -9.53
N LEU A 25 -9.76 1.55 -8.88
CA LEU A 25 -10.32 2.83 -8.45
C LEU A 25 -10.76 3.69 -9.65
N GLU A 26 -9.96 3.70 -10.73
CA GLU A 26 -10.29 4.41 -11.97
C GLU A 26 -11.57 3.88 -12.62
N LEU A 27 -11.74 2.56 -12.68
CA LEU A 27 -12.97 1.93 -13.16
C LEU A 27 -14.17 2.26 -12.27
N GLY A 28 -14.01 2.25 -10.94
CA GLY A 28 -15.06 2.67 -10.01
C GLY A 28 -15.46 4.13 -10.21
N LEU A 29 -14.49 5.03 -10.39
CA LEU A 29 -14.72 6.47 -10.59
C LEU A 29 -15.21 6.85 -11.98
N ALA A 30 -15.03 5.99 -12.99
CA ALA A 30 -15.58 6.21 -14.33
C ALA A 30 -17.12 6.16 -14.35
N GLY A 31 -17.72 5.58 -13.29
CA GLY A 31 -19.16 5.44 -13.12
C GLY A 31 -19.73 4.18 -13.76
N GLY A 32 -20.91 3.77 -13.29
CA GLY A 32 -21.66 2.63 -13.82
C GLY A 32 -21.44 1.30 -13.10
N ILE A 33 -20.30 1.09 -12.43
CA ILE A 33 -20.04 -0.08 -11.57
C ILE A 33 -20.50 0.18 -10.14
N VAL A 34 -20.03 1.28 -9.54
CA VAL A 34 -20.32 1.71 -8.16
C VAL A 34 -20.36 3.23 -8.08
N GLU A 35 -20.96 3.76 -7.02
CA GLU A 35 -20.93 5.19 -6.69
C GLU A 35 -19.87 5.46 -5.61
N LEU A 36 -18.88 6.29 -5.94
CA LEU A 36 -17.76 6.65 -5.06
C LEU A 36 -17.65 8.19 -4.89
N PRO A 37 -18.69 8.84 -4.29
CA PRO A 37 -18.77 10.30 -4.25
C PRO A 37 -17.64 10.95 -3.44
N ASN A 38 -17.11 10.31 -2.39
CA ASN A 38 -16.09 10.91 -1.54
C ASN A 38 -14.70 10.82 -2.18
N PHE A 39 -14.38 9.71 -2.85
CA PHE A 39 -13.18 9.59 -3.69
C PHE A 39 -13.24 10.56 -4.87
N SER A 40 -14.40 10.72 -5.50
CA SER A 40 -14.61 11.71 -6.57
C SER A 40 -14.40 13.14 -6.06
N ALA A 41 -14.95 13.47 -4.89
CA ALA A 41 -14.74 14.76 -4.23
C ALA A 41 -13.26 14.99 -3.86
N LEU A 42 -12.54 13.95 -3.41
CA LEU A 42 -11.11 14.04 -3.13
C LEU A 42 -10.30 14.33 -4.41
N ALA A 43 -10.55 13.58 -5.48
CA ALA A 43 -9.93 13.80 -6.78
C ALA A 43 -10.22 15.22 -7.32
N GLY A 44 -11.43 15.74 -7.12
CA GLY A 44 -11.81 17.10 -7.52
C GLY A 44 -11.24 18.22 -6.66
N SER A 45 -10.86 17.95 -5.41
CA SER A 45 -10.32 18.95 -4.47
C SER A 45 -8.80 18.95 -4.34
N GLY A 46 -8.11 17.96 -4.93
CA GLY A 46 -6.66 17.82 -4.87
C GLY A 46 -5.99 17.59 -6.22
N THR A 47 -4.73 17.15 -6.16
CA THR A 47 -3.96 16.67 -7.29
C THR A 47 -3.95 15.15 -7.29
N TRP A 48 -4.32 14.53 -8.40
CA TRP A 48 -4.20 13.08 -8.63
C TRP A 48 -2.98 12.77 -9.51
N PHE A 49 -2.04 12.01 -8.96
CA PHE A 49 -0.93 11.44 -9.71
C PHE A 49 -1.36 10.13 -10.37
N ARG A 50 -1.49 10.14 -11.70
CA ARG A 50 -2.04 9.04 -12.50
C ARG A 50 -1.05 7.91 -12.74
N ARG A 51 0.24 8.14 -12.47
CA ARG A 51 1.35 7.22 -12.71
C ARG A 51 2.22 7.04 -11.47
N ALA A 52 1.57 6.74 -10.35
CA ALA A 52 2.24 6.36 -9.11
C ALA A 52 2.53 4.85 -9.11
N ILE A 53 3.82 4.50 -9.03
CA ILE A 53 4.31 3.13 -9.12
C ILE A 53 4.84 2.71 -7.75
N SER A 54 4.35 1.58 -7.23
CA SER A 54 4.90 0.93 -6.06
C SER A 54 6.25 0.32 -6.39
N SER A 55 7.26 0.66 -5.60
CA SER A 55 8.64 0.22 -5.80
C SER A 55 8.85 -1.25 -5.39
N ASN A 56 7.92 -1.81 -4.61
CA ASN A 56 7.85 -3.24 -4.31
C ASN A 56 6.39 -3.62 -4.02
N PRO A 57 5.74 -4.49 -4.82
CA PRO A 57 4.31 -4.76 -4.70
C PRO A 57 3.94 -5.74 -3.56
N LEU A 58 4.66 -5.68 -2.43
CA LEU A 58 4.36 -6.40 -1.19
C LEU A 58 4.21 -5.42 -0.02
N CYS A 59 3.37 -5.78 0.96
CA CYS A 59 2.95 -4.87 2.03
C CYS A 59 4.11 -4.27 2.84
N CYS A 60 4.88 -5.12 3.54
CA CYS A 60 5.98 -4.69 4.42
C CYS A 60 7.01 -3.82 3.68
N PRO A 61 7.58 -4.26 2.54
CA PRO A 61 8.58 -3.45 1.84
C PRO A 61 8.02 -2.12 1.31
N ALA A 62 6.82 -2.10 0.72
CA ALA A 62 6.19 -0.86 0.26
C ALA A 62 5.99 0.14 1.41
N ARG A 63 5.50 -0.34 2.55
CA ARG A 63 5.22 0.48 3.75
C ARG A 63 6.51 0.97 4.41
N ALA A 64 7.57 0.16 4.42
CA ALA A 64 8.90 0.56 4.88
C ALA A 64 9.55 1.61 3.95
N THR A 65 9.41 1.45 2.63
CA THR A 65 9.86 2.44 1.64
C THR A 65 9.13 3.77 1.85
N LEU A 66 7.81 3.75 2.01
CA LEU A 66 7.01 4.93 2.32
C LEU A 66 7.48 5.61 3.63
N ALA A 67 7.69 4.83 4.68
CA ALA A 67 8.06 5.33 6.01
C ALA A 67 9.44 5.99 6.07
N THR A 68 10.38 5.50 5.26
CA THR A 68 11.81 5.85 5.35
C THR A 68 12.32 6.68 4.17
N GLY A 69 11.60 6.68 3.05
CA GLY A 69 12.06 7.25 1.78
C GLY A 69 13.23 6.49 1.16
N LEU A 70 13.60 5.35 1.73
CA LEU A 70 14.68 4.48 1.27
C LEU A 70 14.14 3.39 0.37
N THR A 71 15.00 2.82 -0.46
CA THR A 71 14.70 1.64 -1.26
C THR A 71 14.64 0.38 -0.40
N THR A 72 14.02 -0.68 -0.91
CA THR A 72 13.99 -1.99 -0.25
C THR A 72 15.36 -2.54 0.12
N GLN A 73 16.35 -2.34 -0.75
CA GLN A 73 17.74 -2.72 -0.45
C GLN A 73 18.40 -1.85 0.60
N GLN A 74 18.06 -0.56 0.66
CA GLN A 74 18.60 0.38 1.62
C GLN A 74 18.01 0.14 3.02
N HIS A 75 16.69 -0.02 3.18
CA HIS A 75 16.12 -0.29 4.51
C HIS A 75 16.14 -1.78 4.92
N GLY A 76 16.39 -2.70 3.98
CA GLY A 76 16.61 -4.12 4.26
C GLY A 76 15.35 -4.98 4.42
N VAL A 77 14.16 -4.39 4.29
CA VAL A 77 12.88 -5.11 4.28
C VAL A 77 12.59 -5.47 2.82
N LEU A 78 12.84 -6.72 2.44
CA LEU A 78 12.78 -7.16 1.04
C LEU A 78 11.45 -7.83 0.67
N GLN A 79 10.81 -8.46 1.65
CA GLN A 79 9.57 -9.22 1.52
C GLN A 79 8.79 -9.13 2.83
N ASN A 80 7.55 -9.64 2.84
CA ASN A 80 6.77 -9.76 4.07
C ASN A 80 7.47 -10.70 5.07
N GLY A 81 7.33 -10.40 6.37
CA GLY A 81 7.98 -11.16 7.45
C GLY A 81 9.33 -10.63 7.88
N TYR A 82 9.80 -9.54 7.27
CA TYR A 82 10.99 -8.82 7.71
C TYR A 82 10.58 -7.68 8.63
N PHE A 83 11.41 -7.46 9.65
CA PHE A 83 11.28 -6.34 10.57
C PHE A 83 12.05 -5.12 10.04
N LEU A 84 11.44 -3.93 10.08
CA LEU A 84 12.17 -2.69 9.82
C LEU A 84 13.03 -2.33 11.04
N ASP A 85 14.32 -2.11 10.88
CA ASP A 85 15.14 -1.66 12.02
C ASP A 85 14.64 -0.29 12.55
N PRO A 86 14.21 -0.17 13.81
CA PRO A 86 13.67 1.07 14.40
C PRO A 86 14.74 2.15 14.54
N GLN A 87 16.02 1.82 14.36
CA GLN A 87 17.10 2.81 14.26
C GLN A 87 17.11 3.53 12.91
N ILE A 88 16.43 3.00 11.89
CA ILE A 88 16.28 3.67 10.59
C ILE A 88 15.28 4.82 10.75
N PRO A 89 15.67 6.07 10.43
CA PRO A 89 14.79 7.21 10.61
C PRO A 89 13.52 7.11 9.76
N THR A 90 12.36 7.21 10.41
CA THR A 90 11.05 7.33 9.73
C THR A 90 10.58 8.78 9.72
N PHE A 91 9.73 9.14 8.76
CA PHE A 91 9.11 10.48 8.78
C PHE A 91 8.16 10.63 9.98
N MET A 92 7.52 9.54 10.43
CA MET A 92 6.63 9.56 11.59
C MET A 92 7.37 9.98 12.85
N ARG A 93 8.56 9.40 13.08
CA ARG A 93 9.46 9.79 14.17
C ARG A 93 9.89 11.23 14.06
N ALA A 94 10.27 11.68 12.86
CA ALA A 94 10.66 13.06 12.63
C ALA A 94 9.52 14.06 12.92
N LEU A 95 8.27 13.72 12.55
CA LEU A 95 7.09 14.52 12.88
C LEU A 95 6.88 14.60 14.40
N GLN A 96 6.92 13.45 15.09
CA GLN A 96 6.80 13.38 16.56
C GLN A 96 7.85 14.25 17.26
N ASP A 97 9.13 14.06 16.92
CA ASP A 97 10.25 14.82 17.50
C ASP A 97 10.13 16.33 17.21
N SER A 98 9.46 16.71 16.10
CA SER A 98 9.19 18.11 15.75
C SER A 98 7.98 18.73 16.48
N GLY A 99 7.24 17.94 17.26
CA GLY A 99 6.14 18.36 18.12
C GLY A 99 4.73 18.08 17.58
N TYR A 100 4.58 17.25 16.55
CA TYR A 100 3.27 16.75 16.13
C TYR A 100 2.68 15.84 17.21
N GLN A 101 1.36 15.74 17.25
CA GLN A 101 0.66 14.64 17.90
C GLN A 101 0.53 13.52 16.87
N THR A 102 1.11 12.34 17.12
CA THR A 102 1.20 11.28 16.12
C THR A 102 0.33 10.07 16.50
N GLY A 103 -0.57 9.67 15.60
CA GLY A 103 -1.46 8.53 15.79
C GLY A 103 -1.44 7.55 14.62
N ALA A 104 -1.64 6.26 14.91
CA ALA A 104 -1.82 5.22 13.90
C ALA A 104 -3.07 4.39 14.21
N ALA A 105 -3.89 4.11 13.19
CA ALA A 105 -5.02 3.20 13.29
C ALA A 105 -5.04 2.23 12.09
N GLY A 106 -5.16 0.94 12.37
CA GLY A 106 -5.27 -0.12 11.38
C GLY A 106 -3.99 -0.92 11.15
N LYS A 107 -3.52 -0.94 9.89
CA LYS A 107 -2.40 -1.77 9.44
C LYS A 107 -1.15 -0.92 9.21
N VAL A 108 -0.07 -1.16 9.95
CA VAL A 108 1.19 -0.40 9.77
C VAL A 108 2.25 -1.27 9.10
N HIS A 109 2.32 -2.55 9.50
CA HIS A 109 3.07 -3.61 8.83
C HIS A 109 4.59 -3.37 8.68
N LEU A 110 5.22 -2.73 9.69
CA LEU A 110 6.68 -2.64 9.80
C LEU A 110 7.29 -3.76 10.65
N HIS A 111 6.43 -4.53 11.34
CA HIS A 111 6.76 -5.78 12.01
C HIS A 111 6.31 -6.98 11.15
N PRO A 112 6.93 -8.16 11.33
CA PRO A 112 6.46 -9.41 10.73
C PRO A 112 5.02 -9.75 11.12
N HIS A 113 4.17 -10.04 10.13
CA HIS A 113 2.73 -10.21 10.34
C HIS A 113 2.32 -11.36 11.28
N TYR A 114 3.16 -12.39 11.42
CA TYR A 114 2.89 -13.56 12.27
C TYR A 114 3.62 -13.52 13.62
N GLU A 115 4.40 -12.48 13.91
CA GLU A 115 5.22 -12.46 15.12
C GLU A 115 4.43 -12.06 16.37
N SER A 116 3.50 -11.11 16.25
CA SER A 116 2.66 -10.73 17.38
C SER A 116 1.31 -10.14 16.98
N LEU A 117 0.29 -10.40 17.81
CA LEU A 117 -1.02 -9.73 17.75
C LEU A 117 -1.00 -8.30 18.32
N TYR A 118 0.10 -7.90 18.99
CA TYR A 118 0.24 -6.59 19.65
C TYR A 118 1.55 -5.88 19.29
N PRO A 119 1.86 -5.67 17.99
CA PRO A 119 3.08 -4.99 17.60
C PRO A 119 3.13 -3.55 18.16
N ASP A 120 4.29 -3.17 18.70
CA ASP A 120 4.51 -1.83 19.23
C ASP A 120 5.14 -0.94 18.15
N TYR A 121 4.41 0.08 17.70
CA TYR A 121 4.91 1.04 16.73
C TYR A 121 5.39 2.37 17.34
N ARG A 122 5.41 2.50 18.67
CA ARG A 122 5.85 3.75 19.33
C ARG A 122 7.31 4.09 19.00
N GLU A 123 8.15 3.08 18.80
CA GLU A 123 9.54 3.26 18.39
C GLU A 123 9.69 3.93 17.03
N TYR A 124 8.71 3.75 16.13
CA TYR A 124 8.68 4.39 14.81
C TYR A 124 8.06 5.78 14.82
N GLY A 125 7.66 6.32 15.97
CA GLY A 125 7.23 7.72 16.10
C GLY A 125 5.74 7.96 16.29
N PHE A 126 5.03 7.03 16.91
CA PHE A 126 3.61 7.19 17.23
C PHE A 126 3.39 7.42 18.74
N ASP A 127 2.57 8.41 19.11
CA ASP A 127 2.12 8.63 20.49
C ASP A 127 1.01 7.63 20.86
N ALA A 128 0.15 7.30 19.90
CA ALA A 128 -0.97 6.37 20.08
C ALA A 128 -1.12 5.42 18.87
N CYS A 129 -1.35 4.13 19.15
CA CYS A 129 -1.50 3.09 18.13
C CYS A 129 -2.74 2.22 18.42
N TRP A 130 -3.60 2.06 17.43
CA TRP A 130 -4.73 1.13 17.43
C TRP A 130 -4.59 0.18 16.25
N VAL A 131 -3.76 -0.83 16.44
CA VAL A 131 -3.38 -1.76 15.38
C VAL A 131 -4.31 -2.95 15.37
N THR A 132 -4.62 -3.49 14.20
CA THR A 132 -5.27 -4.80 14.06
C THR A 132 -4.56 -5.73 13.08
N GLU A 133 -3.73 -5.16 12.18
CA GLU A 133 -3.03 -5.86 11.10
C GLU A 133 -3.96 -6.80 10.29
N ASP A 134 -3.35 -7.65 9.48
CA ASP A 134 -4.02 -8.64 8.64
C ASP A 134 -4.69 -9.77 9.43
N ALA A 135 -4.16 -10.09 10.61
CA ALA A 135 -4.54 -11.26 11.39
C ALA A 135 -5.96 -11.18 11.98
N ARG A 136 -6.62 -10.01 11.94
CA ARG A 136 -7.92 -9.77 12.58
C ARG A 136 -7.92 -10.11 14.09
N GLY A 137 -6.79 -9.86 14.74
CA GLY A 137 -6.59 -10.03 16.18
C GLY A 137 -6.33 -8.70 16.89
N GLY A 138 -5.69 -8.81 18.06
CA GLY A 138 -5.19 -7.67 18.82
C GLY A 138 -6.30 -6.73 19.33
N PRO A 139 -6.00 -5.43 19.49
CA PRO A 139 -6.93 -4.44 20.05
C PRO A 139 -8.35 -4.40 19.46
N TRP A 140 -8.52 -4.70 18.18
CA TRP A 140 -9.86 -4.80 17.57
C TRP A 140 -10.62 -6.01 18.10
N LEU A 141 -9.99 -7.18 18.13
CA LEU A 141 -10.61 -8.40 18.66
C LEU A 141 -10.84 -8.30 20.17
N ASP A 142 -9.94 -7.64 20.92
CA ASP A 142 -10.16 -7.33 22.34
C ASP A 142 -11.44 -6.54 22.56
N TRP A 143 -11.65 -5.49 21.75
CA TRP A 143 -12.84 -4.68 21.80
C TRP A 143 -14.10 -5.50 21.48
N ILE A 144 -14.07 -6.35 20.45
CA ILE A 144 -15.18 -7.26 20.13
C ILE A 144 -15.49 -8.19 21.32
N LEU A 145 -14.48 -8.86 21.87
CA LEU A 145 -14.69 -9.82 22.96
C LEU A 145 -15.19 -9.16 24.25
N ALA A 146 -14.80 -7.90 24.48
CA ALA A 146 -15.21 -7.15 25.67
C ALA A 146 -16.60 -6.50 25.53
N GLU A 147 -16.90 -5.90 24.37
CA GLU A 147 -18.09 -5.04 24.19
C GLU A 147 -19.18 -5.71 23.36
N HIS A 148 -18.84 -6.69 22.51
CA HIS A 148 -19.75 -7.38 21.58
C HIS A 148 -19.58 -8.92 21.61
N PRO A 149 -19.55 -9.56 22.80
CA PRO A 149 -19.28 -10.99 22.92
C PRO A 149 -20.29 -11.88 22.17
N GLU A 150 -21.51 -11.39 21.92
CA GLU A 150 -22.53 -12.06 21.11
C GLU A 150 -22.12 -12.26 19.64
N HIS A 151 -21.15 -11.49 19.15
CA HIS A 151 -20.60 -11.59 17.80
C HIS A 151 -19.26 -12.31 17.72
N ALA A 152 -18.73 -12.81 18.86
CA ALA A 152 -17.39 -13.38 18.94
C ALA A 152 -17.16 -14.52 17.94
N ASP A 153 -18.06 -15.50 17.84
CA ASP A 153 -17.87 -16.64 16.91
C ASP A 153 -17.93 -16.20 15.44
N ALA A 154 -18.83 -15.27 15.12
CA ALA A 154 -18.93 -14.71 13.78
C ALA A 154 -17.64 -13.97 13.41
N VAL A 155 -17.08 -13.18 14.33
CA VAL A 155 -15.79 -12.50 14.15
C VAL A 155 -14.63 -13.49 14.00
N LEU A 156 -14.53 -14.47 14.88
CA LEU A 156 -13.49 -15.51 14.86
C LEU A 156 -13.55 -16.36 13.57
N SER A 157 -14.74 -16.56 12.97
CA SER A 157 -14.86 -17.23 11.68
C SER A 157 -14.09 -16.51 10.55
N THR A 158 -13.84 -15.21 10.70
CA THR A 158 -13.14 -14.38 9.72
C THR A 158 -11.62 -14.32 9.93
N VAL A 159 -11.10 -14.82 11.05
CA VAL A 159 -9.67 -14.87 11.34
C VAL A 159 -9.04 -15.94 10.45
N TRP A 160 -8.14 -15.51 9.56
CA TRP A 160 -7.46 -16.38 8.61
C TRP A 160 -6.03 -16.74 9.05
N ALA A 161 -5.34 -15.86 9.78
CA ALA A 161 -3.99 -16.09 10.31
C ALA A 161 -4.02 -16.90 11.63
N ARG A 162 -4.71 -18.05 11.63
CA ARG A 162 -4.96 -18.86 12.84
C ARG A 162 -3.70 -19.48 13.46
N GLN A 163 -2.58 -19.47 12.74
CA GLN A 163 -1.29 -20.04 13.16
C GLN A 163 -0.49 -19.19 14.14
N ILE A 164 -0.95 -17.98 14.47
CA ILE A 164 -0.25 -17.09 15.41
C ILE A 164 -0.36 -17.66 16.83
N GLU A 165 0.77 -17.88 17.50
CA GLU A 165 0.86 -18.60 18.78
C GLU A 165 0.01 -17.94 19.88
N GLU A 166 -0.07 -16.60 19.90
CA GLU A 166 -0.81 -15.87 20.94
C GLU A 166 -2.33 -16.14 20.92
N PHE A 167 -2.89 -16.72 19.85
CA PHE A 167 -4.28 -17.19 19.88
C PHE A 167 -4.50 -18.39 20.81
N GLY A 168 -3.47 -19.21 21.07
CA GLY A 168 -3.57 -20.34 22.00
C GLY A 168 -3.61 -19.92 23.48
N SER A 169 -3.24 -18.67 23.78
CA SER A 169 -3.27 -18.10 25.13
C SER A 169 -3.61 -16.61 25.08
N TYR A 170 -4.80 -16.32 24.55
CA TYR A 170 -5.21 -14.97 24.15
C TYR A 170 -5.65 -14.11 25.34
N GLY A 171 -5.13 -12.87 25.37
CA GLY A 171 -5.51 -11.82 26.30
C GLY A 171 -5.20 -12.12 27.77
N PRO A 172 -5.55 -11.22 28.70
CA PRO A 172 -5.23 -11.36 30.13
C PRO A 172 -5.87 -12.59 30.79
N ALA A 173 -6.99 -13.07 30.24
CA ALA A 173 -7.69 -14.26 30.71
C ALA A 173 -7.07 -15.57 30.18
N GLN A 174 -6.07 -15.50 29.29
CA GLN A 174 -5.37 -16.65 28.72
C GLN A 174 -6.35 -17.67 28.11
N ILE A 175 -7.26 -17.16 27.28
CA ILE A 175 -8.29 -17.96 26.62
C ILE A 175 -7.67 -18.63 25.39
N ASP A 176 -7.88 -19.93 25.22
CA ASP A 176 -7.48 -20.65 24.01
C ASP A 176 -8.47 -20.35 22.87
N LEU A 177 -8.22 -19.25 22.15
CA LEU A 177 -9.00 -18.91 20.96
C LEU A 177 -8.64 -19.78 19.77
N ALA A 178 -7.44 -20.36 19.72
CA ALA A 178 -7.06 -21.30 18.68
C ALA A 178 -7.98 -22.54 18.71
N ALA A 179 -8.16 -23.16 19.88
CA ALA A 179 -9.07 -24.28 20.06
C ALA A 179 -10.53 -23.90 19.75
N ARG A 180 -10.98 -22.69 20.12
CA ARG A 180 -12.31 -22.20 19.76
C ARG A 180 -12.48 -22.02 18.25
N MET A 181 -11.47 -21.50 17.56
CA MET A 181 -11.49 -21.32 16.10
C MET A 181 -11.51 -22.65 15.35
N ASP A 182 -10.90 -23.71 15.89
CA ASP A 182 -10.94 -25.06 15.30
C ASP A 182 -12.36 -25.63 15.21
N GLU A 183 -13.25 -25.20 16.12
CA GLU A 183 -14.67 -25.57 16.10
C GLU A 183 -15.52 -24.69 15.17
N ILE A 184 -14.96 -23.57 14.67
CA ILE A 184 -15.66 -22.58 13.85
C ILE A 184 -15.22 -22.71 12.39
N PRO A 185 -16.15 -23.06 11.46
CA PRO A 185 -15.86 -23.11 10.04
C PRO A 185 -15.28 -21.77 9.54
N PRO A 186 -14.15 -21.76 8.81
CA PRO A 186 -13.61 -20.54 8.25
C PRO A 186 -14.51 -20.01 7.12
N GLN A 187 -14.45 -18.70 6.90
CA GLN A 187 -15.09 -18.08 5.75
C GLN A 187 -14.38 -18.45 4.42
N PRO A 188 -15.10 -18.44 3.29
CA PRO A 188 -14.52 -18.67 1.96
C PRO A 188 -13.63 -17.48 1.50
N GLY A 189 -13.12 -17.53 0.26
CA GLY A 189 -12.19 -16.52 -0.27
C GLY A 189 -12.78 -15.12 -0.48
N ALA A 190 -14.07 -15.03 -0.78
CA ALA A 190 -14.86 -13.79 -0.83
C ALA A 190 -16.20 -14.04 -0.12
N TYR A 191 -16.65 -13.10 0.73
CA TYR A 191 -17.88 -13.25 1.51
C TYR A 191 -18.40 -11.89 2.00
N GLU A 192 -19.67 -11.78 2.38
CA GLU A 192 -20.15 -10.64 3.18
C GLU A 192 -19.87 -10.90 4.66
N LEU A 193 -19.43 -9.88 5.41
CA LEU A 193 -19.13 -10.04 6.84
C LEU A 193 -20.30 -10.69 7.60
N PRO A 194 -20.04 -11.70 8.46
CA PRO A 194 -21.10 -12.40 9.19
C PRO A 194 -21.63 -11.60 10.41
N PHE A 195 -21.34 -10.30 10.47
CA PHE A 195 -21.69 -9.38 11.54
C PHE A 195 -21.91 -7.96 10.99
N PRO A 196 -22.54 -7.05 11.76
CA PRO A 196 -22.83 -5.68 11.31
C PRO A 196 -21.58 -4.87 10.92
N ALA A 197 -21.76 -3.91 10.00
CA ALA A 197 -20.68 -3.08 9.46
C ALA A 197 -19.92 -2.31 10.55
N GLU A 198 -20.63 -1.87 11.59
CA GLU A 198 -20.12 -1.11 12.72
C GLU A 198 -19.06 -1.89 13.52
N LEU A 199 -19.06 -3.22 13.42
CA LEU A 199 -18.10 -4.10 14.08
C LEU A 199 -16.89 -4.43 13.20
N SER A 200 -16.91 -4.05 11.92
CA SER A 200 -15.80 -4.31 10.99
C SER A 200 -14.51 -3.62 11.42
N GLN A 201 -13.36 -4.20 11.05
CA GLN A 201 -12.06 -3.54 11.23
C GLN A 201 -12.06 -2.15 10.58
N THR A 202 -12.66 -2.00 9.39
CA THR A 202 -12.72 -0.73 8.65
C THR A 202 -13.44 0.38 9.43
N GLU A 203 -14.61 0.10 10.02
CA GLU A 203 -15.32 1.09 10.83
C GLU A 203 -14.61 1.36 12.16
N TRP A 204 -14.06 0.32 12.79
CA TRP A 204 -13.30 0.47 14.03
C TRP A 204 -12.05 1.33 13.83
N ILE A 205 -11.27 1.11 12.76
CA ILE A 205 -10.12 1.93 12.37
C ILE A 205 -10.54 3.40 12.22
N THR A 206 -11.65 3.63 11.51
CA THR A 206 -12.19 4.98 11.31
C THR A 206 -12.58 5.61 12.64
N ALA A 207 -13.26 4.87 13.52
CA ALA A 207 -13.65 5.36 14.84
C ALA A 207 -12.43 5.76 15.69
N ARG A 208 -11.39 4.92 15.74
CA ARG A 208 -10.15 5.23 16.48
C ARG A 208 -9.44 6.47 15.94
N ALA A 209 -9.38 6.62 14.61
CA ALA A 209 -8.84 7.82 13.99
C ALA A 209 -9.65 9.08 14.34
N LEU A 210 -10.98 8.99 14.28
CA LEU A 210 -11.88 10.10 14.63
C LEU A 210 -11.78 10.49 16.10
N ASP A 211 -11.63 9.52 17.01
CA ASP A 211 -11.41 9.74 18.44
C ASP A 211 -10.09 10.51 18.66
N PHE A 212 -9.01 10.11 18.00
CA PHE A 212 -7.71 10.79 18.09
C PHE A 212 -7.77 12.22 17.56
N ILE A 213 -8.31 12.43 16.35
CA ILE A 213 -8.46 13.77 15.75
C ILE A 213 -9.34 14.66 16.63
N SER A 214 -10.37 14.08 17.26
CA SER A 214 -11.28 14.77 18.16
C SER A 214 -10.66 15.17 19.50
N GLY A 215 -9.73 14.36 20.01
CA GLY A 215 -9.00 14.59 21.26
C GLY A 215 -7.72 15.42 21.10
N ALA A 216 -7.28 15.67 19.86
CA ALA A 216 -6.03 16.38 19.59
C ALA A 216 -6.02 17.79 20.20
N GLU A 217 -4.94 18.10 20.93
CA GLU A 217 -4.72 19.39 21.58
C GLU A 217 -4.77 20.55 20.57
N ALA A 218 -5.43 21.65 20.96
CA ALA A 218 -5.51 22.85 20.15
C ALA A 218 -4.13 23.51 20.01
N GLY A 219 -3.80 24.00 18.80
CA GLY A 219 -2.53 24.68 18.52
C GLY A 219 -1.31 23.76 18.38
N ARG A 220 -1.50 22.44 18.42
CA ARG A 220 -0.49 21.44 18.02
C ARG A 220 -0.91 20.78 16.71
N PRO A 221 0.01 20.62 15.74
CA PRO A 221 -0.29 19.93 14.51
C PRO A 221 -0.41 18.42 14.79
N LEU A 222 -1.25 17.73 14.02
CA LEU A 222 -1.44 16.29 14.14
C LEU A 222 -0.95 15.56 12.89
N TYR A 223 -0.44 14.35 13.11
CA TYR A 223 -0.23 13.37 12.07
C TYR A 223 -1.06 12.14 12.40
N MET A 224 -1.94 11.73 11.48
CA MET A 224 -2.75 10.53 11.65
C MET A 224 -2.52 9.59 10.47
N HIS A 225 -1.97 8.41 10.77
CA HIS A 225 -1.82 7.31 9.82
C HIS A 225 -3.04 6.40 9.90
N ILE A 226 -4.02 6.63 9.02
CA ILE A 226 -5.21 5.78 8.91
C ILE A 226 -4.94 4.81 7.77
N SER A 227 -4.85 3.53 8.10
CA SER A 227 -4.42 2.52 7.13
C SER A 227 -5.32 1.30 7.19
N TYR A 228 -6.19 1.17 6.20
CA TYR A 228 -7.20 0.13 6.10
C TYR A 228 -6.62 -1.18 5.60
N VAL A 229 -7.13 -2.30 6.13
CA VAL A 229 -6.83 -3.65 5.63
C VAL A 229 -7.62 -3.92 4.35
N GLN A 230 -8.93 -3.65 4.33
CA GLN A 230 -9.72 -3.78 3.10
C GLN A 230 -9.23 -2.81 2.02
N PRO A 231 -9.31 -3.16 0.72
CA PRO A 231 -9.90 -4.38 0.14
C PRO A 231 -8.92 -5.55 0.00
N HIS A 232 -7.88 -5.66 0.85
CA HIS A 232 -7.03 -6.86 0.87
C HIS A 232 -7.85 -8.14 1.05
N GLY A 233 -7.40 -9.24 0.45
CA GLY A 233 -8.04 -10.55 0.58
C GLY A 233 -8.01 -11.10 2.02
N PRO A 234 -9.03 -11.83 2.49
CA PRO A 234 -10.31 -12.13 1.82
C PRO A 234 -11.17 -10.88 1.55
N PHE A 235 -11.78 -10.80 0.37
CA PHE A 235 -12.68 -9.70 0.02
C PHE A 235 -13.97 -9.83 0.82
N ALA A 236 -14.20 -8.86 1.71
CA ALA A 236 -15.11 -9.04 2.84
C ALA A 236 -15.89 -7.76 3.16
N PRO A 237 -16.70 -7.24 2.20
CA PRO A 237 -17.55 -6.09 2.45
C PRO A 237 -18.61 -6.40 3.52
N PRO A 238 -19.13 -5.38 4.22
CA PRO A 238 -20.28 -5.59 5.09
C PRO A 238 -21.54 -6.01 4.32
N GLN A 239 -22.49 -6.62 5.03
CA GLN A 239 -23.77 -7.04 4.44
C GLN A 239 -24.51 -5.89 3.77
N GLY A 240 -25.06 -6.17 2.59
CA GLY A 240 -25.87 -5.22 1.82
C GLY A 240 -25.07 -4.32 0.88
N TYR A 241 -23.73 -4.30 0.98
CA TYR A 241 -22.91 -3.50 0.07
C TYR A 241 -22.83 -4.10 -1.34
N LEU A 242 -22.94 -5.43 -1.49
CA LEU A 242 -23.00 -6.07 -2.81
C LEU A 242 -24.17 -5.56 -3.65
N GLY A 243 -25.31 -5.21 -3.02
CA GLY A 243 -26.47 -4.64 -3.70
C GLY A 243 -26.23 -3.26 -4.33
N ARG A 244 -25.08 -2.64 -4.08
CA ARG A 244 -24.66 -1.35 -4.63
C ARG A 244 -23.67 -1.50 -5.79
N VAL A 245 -23.33 -2.73 -6.15
CA VAL A 245 -22.43 -3.04 -7.25
C VAL A 245 -23.23 -3.50 -8.45
N ASN A 246 -23.02 -2.83 -9.58
CA ASN A 246 -23.58 -3.25 -10.86
C ASN A 246 -22.63 -4.26 -11.54
N ALA A 247 -22.86 -5.55 -11.28
CA ALA A 247 -22.06 -6.63 -11.82
C ALA A 247 -21.99 -6.64 -13.35
N ASP A 248 -23.06 -6.21 -14.05
CA ASP A 248 -23.11 -6.20 -15.52
C ASP A 248 -22.15 -5.17 -16.15
N ALA A 249 -21.75 -4.16 -15.38
CA ALA A 249 -20.80 -3.15 -15.82
C ALA A 249 -19.33 -3.52 -15.53
N ILE A 250 -19.07 -4.59 -14.77
CA ILE A 250 -17.71 -5.02 -14.45
C ILE A 250 -17.08 -5.66 -15.70
N PRO A 251 -15.91 -5.17 -16.16
CA PRO A 251 -15.24 -5.75 -17.30
C PRO A 251 -14.79 -7.18 -17.00
N ARG A 252 -14.75 -8.03 -18.02
CA ARG A 252 -14.10 -9.35 -17.92
C ARG A 252 -12.60 -9.19 -17.67
N PRO A 253 -11.93 -10.21 -17.12
CA PRO A 253 -10.48 -10.19 -16.97
C PRO A 253 -9.74 -10.03 -18.30
N LEU A 254 -8.62 -9.31 -18.26
CA LEU A 254 -7.68 -9.22 -19.37
C LEU A 254 -7.08 -10.60 -19.67
N ALA A 255 -6.88 -10.89 -20.96
CA ALA A 255 -6.36 -12.19 -21.38
C ALA A 255 -4.89 -12.36 -20.97
N ALA A 256 -4.53 -13.56 -20.51
CA ALA A 256 -3.16 -13.95 -20.20
C ALA A 256 -2.34 -14.13 -21.48
N GLU A 257 -1.49 -13.16 -21.81
CA GLU A 257 -0.62 -13.18 -22.97
C GLU A 257 0.51 -14.22 -22.87
N TRP A 258 0.81 -14.63 -21.64
CA TRP A 258 1.91 -15.52 -21.31
C TRP A 258 1.56 -17.02 -21.46
N ARG A 259 0.28 -17.40 -21.62
CA ARG A 259 -0.12 -18.83 -21.64
C ARG A 259 0.48 -19.63 -22.78
N ASP A 260 0.60 -18.99 -23.95
CA ASP A 260 1.12 -19.61 -25.17
C ASP A 260 2.54 -19.10 -25.52
N ASP A 261 3.17 -18.35 -24.61
CA ASP A 261 4.53 -17.82 -24.79
C ASP A 261 5.56 -18.80 -24.21
N PRO A 262 6.41 -19.44 -25.04
CA PRO A 262 7.43 -20.36 -24.53
C PRO A 262 8.52 -19.65 -23.71
N GLU A 263 8.61 -18.33 -23.79
CA GLU A 263 9.55 -17.50 -23.03
C GLU A 263 8.85 -16.78 -21.85
N ALA A 264 7.62 -17.19 -21.52
CA ALA A 264 6.86 -16.66 -20.40
C ALA A 264 7.62 -16.82 -19.08
N PRO A 265 7.49 -15.85 -18.16
CA PRO A 265 8.13 -15.99 -16.87
C PRO A 265 7.66 -17.21 -16.08
N HIS A 266 8.62 -18.01 -15.58
CA HIS A 266 8.34 -19.31 -14.94
C HIS A 266 7.42 -19.20 -13.73
N CYS A 267 7.40 -18.06 -13.03
CA CYS A 267 6.57 -17.83 -11.86
C CYS A 267 5.07 -17.71 -12.20
N LEU A 268 4.69 -17.32 -13.44
CA LEU A 268 3.30 -17.00 -13.77
C LEU A 268 2.39 -18.23 -13.78
N ALA A 269 2.86 -19.37 -14.31
CA ALA A 269 2.04 -20.58 -14.38
C ALA A 269 1.67 -21.13 -12.99
N PRO A 270 2.59 -21.30 -12.02
CA PRO A 270 2.24 -21.65 -10.65
C PRO A 270 1.30 -20.66 -9.96
N LEU A 271 1.48 -19.35 -10.21
CA LEU A 271 0.62 -18.30 -9.64
C LEU A 271 -0.81 -18.38 -10.20
N SER A 272 -0.95 -18.63 -11.51
CA SER A 272 -2.25 -18.83 -12.15
C SER A 272 -2.92 -20.11 -11.65
N GLN A 273 -2.15 -21.20 -11.49
CA GLN A 273 -2.67 -22.45 -10.93
C GLN A 273 -3.21 -22.26 -9.51
N ALA A 274 -2.56 -21.45 -8.67
CA ALA A 274 -3.03 -21.13 -7.34
C ALA A 274 -4.34 -20.33 -7.32
N ALA A 275 -4.68 -19.65 -8.42
CA ALA A 275 -5.92 -18.91 -8.62
C ALA A 275 -7.01 -19.72 -9.34
N GLU A 276 -6.72 -20.93 -9.83
CA GLU A 276 -7.68 -21.76 -10.55
C GLU A 276 -8.93 -22.06 -9.71
N GLY A 277 -10.10 -21.99 -10.35
CA GLY A 277 -11.38 -22.29 -9.73
C GLY A 277 -12.03 -21.12 -8.97
N ARG A 278 -11.37 -19.96 -8.86
CA ARG A 278 -12.02 -18.74 -8.36
C ARG A 278 -13.07 -18.21 -9.34
N ASP A 279 -14.14 -17.62 -8.79
CA ASP A 279 -15.10 -16.84 -9.55
C ASP A 279 -14.64 -15.38 -9.62
N TRP A 280 -14.05 -15.00 -10.75
CA TRP A 280 -13.55 -13.64 -10.96
C TRP A 280 -14.62 -12.56 -10.82
N LEU A 281 -15.89 -12.87 -11.15
CA LEU A 281 -16.96 -11.89 -11.07
C LEU A 281 -17.39 -11.70 -9.62
N GLU A 282 -17.50 -12.80 -8.86
CA GLU A 282 -17.74 -12.74 -7.43
C GLU A 282 -16.65 -11.91 -6.73
N ASP A 283 -15.38 -12.16 -7.04
CA ASP A 283 -14.24 -11.45 -6.46
C ASP A 283 -14.28 -9.95 -6.75
N ARG A 284 -14.51 -9.57 -8.01
CA ARG A 284 -14.61 -8.15 -8.40
C ARG A 284 -15.82 -7.48 -7.75
N CYS A 285 -16.96 -8.17 -7.65
CA CYS A 285 -18.14 -7.63 -6.96
C CYS A 285 -17.84 -7.32 -5.49
N HIS A 286 -17.22 -8.25 -4.76
CA HIS A 286 -16.86 -8.03 -3.36
C HIS A 286 -15.81 -6.92 -3.21
N TYR A 287 -14.81 -6.88 -4.08
CA TYR A 287 -13.79 -5.83 -4.08
C TYR A 287 -14.39 -4.44 -4.31
N PHE A 288 -15.28 -4.27 -5.30
CA PHE A 288 -15.96 -2.99 -5.53
C PHE A 288 -16.91 -2.62 -4.39
N ALA A 289 -17.56 -3.60 -3.74
CA ALA A 289 -18.35 -3.36 -2.54
C ALA A 289 -17.49 -2.88 -1.35
N ASP A 290 -16.28 -3.43 -1.17
CA ASP A 290 -15.30 -2.94 -0.19
C ASP A 290 -14.90 -1.48 -0.51
N LEU A 291 -14.72 -1.11 -1.79
CA LEU A 291 -14.44 0.28 -2.17
C LEU A 291 -15.57 1.24 -1.79
N VAL A 292 -16.81 0.83 -1.96
CA VAL A 292 -17.97 1.62 -1.54
C VAL A 292 -17.96 1.82 -0.02
N HIS A 293 -17.62 0.79 0.75
CA HIS A 293 -17.48 0.90 2.19
C HIS A 293 -16.36 1.86 2.61
N LEU A 294 -15.20 1.80 1.95
CA LEU A 294 -14.08 2.70 2.18
C LEU A 294 -14.41 4.16 1.79
N ASP A 295 -15.17 4.37 0.70
CA ASP A 295 -15.62 5.69 0.28
C ASP A 295 -16.44 6.38 1.38
N GLU A 296 -17.32 5.64 2.05
CA GLU A 296 -18.10 6.17 3.17
C GLU A 296 -17.23 6.54 4.38
N GLN A 297 -16.20 5.74 4.68
CA GLN A 297 -15.25 6.07 5.74
C GLN A 297 -14.44 7.34 5.41
N LEU A 298 -14.05 7.52 4.15
CA LEU A 298 -13.42 8.76 3.68
C LEU A 298 -14.36 9.96 3.87
N GLY A 299 -15.64 9.81 3.55
CA GLY A 299 -16.65 10.84 3.78
C GLY A 299 -16.80 11.22 5.26
N ARG A 300 -16.86 10.23 6.16
CA ARG A 300 -16.89 10.43 7.62
C ARG A 300 -15.67 11.21 8.10
N LEU A 301 -14.48 10.82 7.66
CA LEU A 301 -13.22 11.48 8.01
C LEU A 301 -13.21 12.95 7.55
N GLN A 302 -13.53 13.20 6.28
CA GLN A 302 -13.57 14.55 5.73
C GLN A 302 -14.60 15.43 6.45
N ALA A 303 -15.78 14.87 6.79
CA ALA A 303 -16.79 15.57 7.57
C ALA A 303 -16.30 15.96 8.97
N ALA A 304 -15.59 15.06 9.65
CA ALA A 304 -15.02 15.32 10.97
C ALA A 304 -13.93 16.40 10.95
N ILE A 305 -13.02 16.35 9.97
CA ILE A 305 -11.98 17.38 9.77
C ILE A 305 -12.62 18.76 9.57
N ARG A 306 -13.68 18.85 8.74
CA ARG A 306 -14.44 20.10 8.52
C ARG A 306 -15.14 20.57 9.80
N ALA A 307 -15.83 19.68 10.51
CA ALA A 307 -16.58 20.03 11.73
C ALA A 307 -15.68 20.59 12.85
N ARG A 308 -14.39 20.22 12.86
CA ARG A 308 -13.39 20.73 13.80
C ARG A 308 -12.68 22.01 13.34
N GLY A 309 -13.03 22.55 12.17
CA GLY A 309 -12.40 23.75 11.63
C GLY A 309 -10.95 23.56 11.22
N ARG A 310 -10.49 22.31 11.01
CA ARG A 310 -9.10 21.98 10.63
C ARG A 310 -8.89 21.93 9.12
N ALA A 311 -9.98 21.78 8.35
CA ALA A 311 -9.95 21.53 6.90
C ALA A 311 -9.06 22.49 6.07
N GLU A 312 -9.01 23.78 6.41
CA GLU A 312 -8.19 24.73 5.63
C GLU A 312 -6.68 24.54 5.81
N ASN A 313 -6.27 23.90 6.92
CA ASN A 313 -4.87 23.68 7.28
C ASN A 313 -4.57 22.18 7.51
N THR A 314 -5.17 21.31 6.70
CA THR A 314 -4.91 19.86 6.72
C THR A 314 -4.54 19.38 5.33
N TYR A 315 -3.41 18.67 5.22
CA TYR A 315 -3.16 17.81 4.07
C TYR A 315 -3.84 16.46 4.25
N LEU A 316 -4.58 16.03 3.25
CA LEU A 316 -5.11 14.68 3.13
C LEU A 316 -4.38 13.97 1.99
N VAL A 317 -3.63 12.92 2.35
CA VAL A 317 -2.87 12.09 1.41
C VAL A 317 -3.59 10.75 1.29
N PHE A 318 -4.11 10.46 0.10
CA PHE A 318 -4.74 9.17 -0.20
C PHE A 318 -3.81 8.34 -1.08
N LEU A 319 -3.56 7.09 -0.69
CA LEU A 319 -2.66 6.21 -1.41
C LEU A 319 -2.88 4.72 -1.09
N SER A 320 -2.28 3.86 -1.90
CA SER A 320 -2.16 2.43 -1.62
C SER A 320 -0.70 1.99 -1.62
N ASP A 321 -0.37 0.88 -0.94
CA ASP A 321 0.95 0.26 -0.97
C ASP A 321 1.22 -0.48 -2.27
N HIS A 322 0.25 -1.21 -2.78
CA HIS A 322 0.34 -1.97 -4.03
C HIS A 322 -1.06 -2.29 -4.57
N GLY A 323 -1.11 -2.88 -5.76
CA GLY A 323 -2.35 -3.28 -6.41
C GLY A 323 -2.79 -4.72 -6.11
N GLU A 324 -3.66 -5.21 -6.98
CA GLU A 324 -4.32 -6.51 -6.97
C GLU A 324 -4.69 -6.88 -8.42
N MET A 325 -4.42 -8.12 -8.83
CA MET A 325 -4.70 -8.56 -10.20
C MET A 325 -6.20 -8.80 -10.47
N LEU A 326 -7.02 -9.21 -9.49
CA LEU A 326 -8.45 -9.53 -9.64
C LEU A 326 -8.78 -10.35 -10.91
N GLY A 327 -7.92 -11.32 -11.24
CA GLY A 327 -8.09 -12.22 -12.38
C GLY A 327 -7.51 -11.71 -13.70
N ASP A 328 -7.10 -10.44 -13.81
CA ASP A 328 -6.40 -9.95 -15.01
C ASP A 328 -5.15 -10.82 -15.26
N HIS A 329 -4.92 -11.20 -16.52
CA HIS A 329 -3.86 -12.12 -16.94
C HIS A 329 -3.95 -13.52 -16.30
N ASP A 330 -5.14 -13.93 -15.86
CA ASP A 330 -5.42 -15.15 -15.10
C ASP A 330 -4.59 -15.28 -13.81
N LEU A 331 -4.32 -14.14 -13.19
CA LEU A 331 -3.56 -14.03 -11.95
C LEU A 331 -4.42 -13.38 -10.87
N MET A 332 -4.14 -13.72 -9.62
CA MET A 332 -4.72 -13.10 -8.43
C MET A 332 -3.60 -12.57 -7.55
N SER A 333 -3.94 -11.72 -6.59
CA SER A 333 -3.02 -11.18 -5.59
C SER A 333 -1.99 -10.23 -6.20
N LYS A 334 -0.79 -10.22 -5.62
CA LYS A 334 0.34 -9.31 -5.82
C LYS A 334 1.64 -10.09 -5.66
N GLY A 335 2.76 -9.50 -6.08
CA GLY A 335 4.08 -10.12 -5.98
C GLY A 335 4.88 -9.93 -7.26
N GLU A 336 5.41 -11.01 -7.82
CA GLU A 336 6.37 -11.00 -8.94
C GLU A 336 5.76 -10.63 -10.30
N MET A 337 4.43 -10.56 -10.38
CA MET A 337 3.66 -10.20 -11.56
C MET A 337 3.52 -8.68 -11.70
N HIS A 338 4.57 -8.00 -12.16
CA HIS A 338 4.65 -6.52 -12.21
C HIS A 338 3.78 -5.86 -13.31
N TYR A 339 2.55 -6.32 -13.54
CA TYR A 339 1.55 -5.65 -14.39
C TYR A 339 1.01 -4.38 -13.74
N ASP A 340 0.36 -3.51 -14.52
CA ASP A 340 -0.25 -2.25 -14.08
C ASP A 340 -1.17 -2.46 -12.88
N ALA A 341 -2.01 -3.50 -12.92
CA ALA A 341 -2.93 -3.85 -11.85
C ALA A 341 -2.22 -4.25 -10.54
N CYS A 342 -0.93 -4.61 -10.57
CA CYS A 342 -0.14 -4.98 -9.40
C CYS A 342 0.72 -3.82 -8.87
N ILE A 343 1.38 -3.06 -9.76
CA ILE A 343 2.37 -2.05 -9.34
C ILE A 343 1.87 -0.62 -9.40
N ARG A 344 0.84 -0.29 -10.18
CA ARG A 344 0.32 1.09 -10.26
C ARG A 344 -0.75 1.32 -9.21
N VAL A 345 -0.49 2.25 -8.29
CA VAL A 345 -1.34 2.56 -7.13
C VAL A 345 -2.00 3.93 -7.30
N PRO A 346 -3.19 4.17 -6.72
CA PRO A 346 -3.73 5.51 -6.68
C PRO A 346 -2.91 6.37 -5.72
N LEU A 347 -2.72 7.64 -6.06
CA LEU A 347 -2.08 8.64 -5.19
C LEU A 347 -2.71 10.00 -5.42
N MET A 348 -3.36 10.54 -4.39
CA MET A 348 -3.98 11.86 -4.40
C MET A 348 -3.51 12.67 -3.19
N ILE A 349 -3.25 13.95 -3.41
CA ILE A 349 -2.91 14.90 -2.33
C ILE A 349 -3.90 16.06 -2.42
N ALA A 350 -4.56 16.38 -1.30
CA ALA A 350 -5.38 17.59 -1.15
C ALA A 350 -4.93 18.38 0.08
N GLY A 351 -5.15 19.70 0.08
CA GLY A 351 -4.80 20.55 1.23
C GLY A 351 -4.18 21.91 0.84
N PRO A 352 -3.51 22.59 1.79
CA PRO A 352 -3.02 23.95 1.62
C PRO A 352 -2.18 24.20 0.36
N GLY A 353 -2.70 25.05 -0.53
CA GLY A 353 -2.05 25.48 -1.77
C GLY A 353 -2.02 24.44 -2.89
N VAL A 354 -2.53 23.23 -2.66
CA VAL A 354 -2.64 22.19 -3.69
C VAL A 354 -3.68 22.59 -4.73
N ARG A 355 -3.41 22.33 -6.01
CA ARG A 355 -4.34 22.68 -7.10
C ARG A 355 -5.50 21.69 -7.15
N ALA A 356 -6.71 22.20 -6.95
CA ALA A 356 -7.93 21.40 -7.06
C ALA A 356 -8.14 20.87 -8.49
N GLY A 357 -8.54 19.60 -8.60
CA GLY A 357 -8.89 18.93 -9.86
C GLY A 357 -7.71 18.69 -10.80
N GLN A 358 -6.48 18.81 -10.31
CA GLN A 358 -5.29 18.64 -11.14
C GLN A 358 -5.00 17.15 -11.37
N GLN A 359 -4.70 16.78 -12.61
CA GLN A 359 -4.10 15.49 -12.92
C GLN A 359 -2.64 15.65 -13.33
N ARG A 360 -1.78 14.77 -12.83
CA ARG A 360 -0.34 14.71 -13.11
C ARG A 360 0.01 13.33 -13.65
N PHE A 361 0.87 13.28 -14.67
CA PHE A 361 1.24 12.06 -15.39
C PHE A 361 2.75 11.78 -15.31
N GLU A 362 3.46 12.56 -14.50
CA GLU A 362 4.83 12.28 -14.11
C GLU A 362 4.91 10.95 -13.34
N LEU A 363 6.00 10.21 -13.55
CA LEU A 363 6.29 8.97 -12.83
C LEU A 363 6.65 9.28 -11.37
N VAL A 364 5.78 8.90 -10.45
CA VAL A 364 5.97 9.09 -9.00
C VAL A 364 6.01 7.74 -8.30
N GLN A 365 6.64 7.67 -7.13
CA GLN A 365 6.84 6.43 -6.38
C GLN A 365 6.61 6.63 -4.88
N LEU A 366 6.45 5.55 -4.12
CA LEU A 366 6.13 5.63 -2.69
C LEU A 366 7.23 6.31 -1.85
N GLU A 367 8.50 6.17 -2.24
CA GLU A 367 9.61 6.89 -1.60
C GLU A 367 9.49 8.42 -1.73
N ASP A 368 8.67 8.95 -2.65
CA ASP A 368 8.41 10.38 -2.76
C ASP A 368 7.61 10.93 -1.60
N ILE A 369 6.86 10.08 -0.90
CA ILE A 369 6.02 10.47 0.23
C ILE A 369 6.89 11.00 1.36
N TYR A 370 8.05 10.38 1.62
CA TYR A 370 8.96 10.80 2.67
C TYR A 370 9.35 12.28 2.56
N PRO A 371 10.05 12.75 1.50
CA PRO A 371 10.38 14.17 1.36
C PRO A 371 9.14 15.07 1.23
N THR A 372 8.03 14.54 0.70
CA THR A 372 6.76 15.29 0.63
C THR A 372 6.24 15.66 2.01
N VAL A 373 6.30 14.74 2.98
CA VAL A 373 5.88 14.98 4.36
C VAL A 373 6.73 16.05 5.04
N PHE A 374 8.04 16.05 4.82
CA PHE A 374 8.93 17.11 5.34
C PHE A 374 8.58 18.47 4.76
N ASP A 375 8.34 18.54 3.44
CA ASP A 375 7.89 19.76 2.77
C ASP A 375 6.54 20.27 3.30
N MET A 376 5.57 19.37 3.51
CA MET A 376 4.27 19.69 4.11
C MET A 376 4.45 20.27 5.52
N ALA A 377 5.33 19.67 6.32
CA ALA A 377 5.58 20.07 7.69
C ALA A 377 6.49 21.31 7.83
N GLY A 378 7.11 21.77 6.73
CA GLY A 378 8.12 22.84 6.74
C GLY A 378 9.40 22.44 7.48
N LEU A 379 9.76 21.16 7.42
CA LEU A 379 10.95 20.58 8.03
C LEU A 379 12.03 20.35 6.97
N ALA A 380 13.29 20.38 7.40
CA ALA A 380 14.37 19.90 6.53
C ALA A 380 14.34 18.37 6.48
N VAL A 381 14.48 17.81 5.29
CA VAL A 381 14.70 16.37 5.13
C VAL A 381 16.02 16.01 5.81
N PRO A 382 16.06 15.04 6.73
CA PRO A 382 17.29 14.62 7.38
C PRO A 382 18.29 14.12 6.33
N GLU A 383 19.54 14.54 6.45
CA GLU A 383 20.64 13.88 5.73
C GLU A 383 20.74 12.44 6.26
N PRO A 384 20.67 11.40 5.41
CA PRO A 384 20.76 10.02 5.87
C PRO A 384 22.05 9.78 6.66
N VAL A 385 21.91 9.14 7.81
CA VAL A 385 22.98 8.93 8.81
C VAL A 385 24.20 8.19 8.22
N SER A 386 24.00 7.43 7.13
CA SER A 386 25.05 6.73 6.38
C SER A 386 25.87 7.59 5.40
N LEU A 387 25.55 8.88 5.22
CA LEU A 387 26.09 9.71 4.14
C LEU A 387 26.96 10.90 4.61
N ARG A 388 27.87 10.66 5.55
CA ARG A 388 29.04 11.56 5.75
C ARG A 388 30.12 11.39 4.67
N LEU A 389 29.74 11.16 3.42
CA LEU A 389 30.65 11.14 2.28
C LEU A 389 30.15 12.15 1.24
N ALA A 390 31.00 13.11 0.89
CA ALA A 390 30.74 14.10 -0.14
C ALA A 390 30.67 13.42 -1.52
N LEU A 391 29.49 12.94 -1.90
CA LEU A 391 29.21 12.35 -3.21
C LEU A 391 28.19 13.19 -3.97
N PRO A 392 28.23 13.19 -5.32
CA PRO A 392 27.38 14.03 -6.16
C PRO A 392 25.97 13.46 -6.41
N PHE A 393 25.58 12.36 -5.76
CA PHE A 393 24.27 11.71 -5.94
C PHE A 393 23.36 11.94 -4.74
N ALA A 394 22.05 12.05 -5.00
CA ALA A 394 21.05 12.28 -3.97
C ALA A 394 21.03 11.14 -2.95
N ALA A 395 20.97 11.52 -1.69
CA ALA A 395 21.00 10.64 -0.54
C ALA A 395 19.71 9.79 -0.40
N LEU A 396 18.60 10.29 -0.93
CA LEU A 396 17.30 9.63 -0.98
C LEU A 396 16.84 9.50 -2.45
N PRO A 397 16.23 8.37 -2.85
CA PRO A 397 15.65 8.18 -4.18
C PRO A 397 14.42 9.07 -4.45
N GLY A 398 13.66 9.38 -3.39
CA GLY A 398 12.41 10.13 -3.46
C GLY A 398 12.61 11.63 -3.72
N ARG A 399 11.58 12.27 -4.28
CA ARG A 399 11.48 13.70 -4.54
C ARG A 399 10.13 14.20 -4.08
N SER A 400 10.09 15.35 -3.40
CA SER A 400 8.82 15.90 -2.91
C SER A 400 7.82 16.12 -4.04
N LEU A 401 6.59 15.65 -3.83
CA LEU A 401 5.44 15.83 -4.70
C LEU A 401 4.70 17.14 -4.45
N LEU A 402 5.00 17.84 -3.34
CA LEU A 402 4.27 19.05 -2.98
C LEU A 402 4.45 20.17 -4.04
N PRO A 403 5.64 20.44 -4.59
CA PRO A 403 5.78 21.38 -5.70
C PRO A 403 4.92 21.00 -6.92
N LEU A 404 4.90 19.72 -7.31
CA LEU A 404 4.06 19.25 -8.42
C LEU A 404 2.57 19.40 -8.11
N SER A 405 2.16 19.12 -6.88
CA SER A 405 0.78 19.27 -6.41
C SER A 405 0.31 20.74 -6.43
N ARG A 406 1.25 21.68 -6.26
CA ARG A 406 1.01 23.13 -6.41
C ARG A 406 1.17 23.63 -7.86
N GLY A 407 1.47 22.70 -8.76
CA GLY A 407 1.62 22.86 -10.20
C GLY A 407 2.86 23.61 -10.65
N ALA A 408 3.97 23.39 -9.94
CA ALA A 408 5.30 23.62 -10.49
C ALA A 408 5.54 22.74 -11.74
N PRO A 409 6.37 23.21 -12.69
CA PRO A 409 6.79 22.42 -13.84
C PRO A 409 7.61 21.20 -13.42
N ALA A 410 7.71 20.22 -14.32
CA ALA A 410 8.41 18.95 -14.11
C ALA A 410 9.77 18.88 -14.82
N ASP A 411 10.39 20.02 -15.12
CA ASP A 411 11.56 20.15 -16.01
C ASP A 411 12.79 19.31 -15.58
N SER A 412 12.86 18.92 -14.31
CA SER A 412 13.91 18.07 -13.75
C SER A 412 13.38 16.80 -13.09
N TRP A 413 12.19 16.32 -13.47
CA TRP A 413 11.59 15.12 -12.89
C TRP A 413 12.25 13.83 -13.38
N ARG A 414 11.97 12.70 -12.71
CA ARG A 414 12.52 11.40 -13.13
C ARG A 414 11.89 10.94 -14.44
N THR A 415 12.68 10.24 -15.25
CA THR A 415 12.25 9.71 -16.55
C THR A 415 11.85 8.24 -16.49
N CYS A 416 12.13 7.56 -15.37
CA CYS A 416 11.69 6.18 -15.13
C CYS A 416 11.31 5.96 -13.67
N ALA A 417 10.42 5.01 -13.44
CA ALA A 417 10.17 4.38 -12.15
C ALA A 417 10.82 2.99 -12.13
N TYR A 418 11.18 2.51 -10.94
CA TYR A 418 11.77 1.21 -10.74
C TYR A 418 10.99 0.41 -9.70
N ALA A 419 10.64 -0.83 -10.03
CA ALA A 419 9.98 -1.74 -9.11
C ALA A 419 10.76 -3.06 -9.01
N GLU A 420 10.86 -3.59 -7.81
CA GLU A 420 11.47 -4.89 -7.55
C GLU A 420 10.62 -5.74 -6.61
N SER A 421 10.63 -7.04 -6.86
CA SER A 421 10.14 -8.03 -5.91
C SER A 421 11.23 -9.04 -5.62
N TYR A 422 11.14 -9.60 -4.42
CA TYR A 422 11.89 -10.76 -4.00
C TYR A 422 10.89 -11.90 -3.79
N ASN A 423 11.38 -13.04 -3.32
CA ASN A 423 10.52 -14.19 -3.08
C ASN A 423 9.41 -13.91 -2.07
N ASN A 424 8.42 -14.79 -2.07
CA ASN A 424 7.57 -14.95 -0.91
C ASN A 424 8.37 -15.46 0.31
N ILE A 425 7.78 -15.32 1.50
CA ILE A 425 8.43 -15.70 2.78
C ILE A 425 8.89 -17.16 2.83
N ASP A 426 8.28 -18.02 2.00
CA ASP A 426 8.51 -19.46 1.98
C ASP A 426 9.56 -19.91 0.94
N SER A 427 10.16 -18.99 0.18
CA SER A 427 11.16 -19.32 -0.85
C SER A 427 12.40 -18.42 -0.83
N ASN A 428 13.56 -19.00 -1.18
CA ASN A 428 14.84 -18.31 -1.32
C ASN A 428 15.49 -18.52 -2.70
N THR A 429 14.76 -19.07 -3.68
CA THR A 429 15.22 -19.28 -5.07
C THR A 429 15.14 -17.99 -5.88
N LEU A 430 15.97 -17.78 -6.90
CA LEU A 430 15.94 -16.50 -7.66
C LEU A 430 14.87 -16.48 -8.77
N ASP A 431 14.18 -17.59 -8.99
CA ASP A 431 13.17 -17.80 -10.05
C ASP A 431 11.88 -16.99 -9.84
N ARG A 432 11.70 -16.39 -8.67
CA ARG A 432 10.57 -15.52 -8.31
C ARG A 432 11.03 -14.10 -7.94
N TRP A 433 12.07 -13.62 -8.58
CA TRP A 433 12.47 -12.22 -8.47
C TRP A 433 12.04 -11.48 -9.72
N ALA A 434 11.54 -10.26 -9.58
CA ALA A 434 11.23 -9.40 -10.71
C ALA A 434 11.97 -8.06 -10.57
N ARG A 435 12.46 -7.55 -11.70
CA ARG A 435 13.11 -6.24 -11.80
C ARG A 435 12.48 -5.48 -12.96
N THR A 436 11.82 -4.38 -12.65
CA THR A 436 11.01 -3.62 -13.61
C THR A 436 11.47 -2.18 -13.70
N VAL A 437 11.56 -1.66 -14.93
CA VAL A 437 11.55 -0.23 -15.20
C VAL A 437 10.31 0.14 -15.99
N VAL A 438 9.72 1.28 -15.65
CA VAL A 438 8.64 1.92 -16.40
C VAL A 438 9.13 3.29 -16.82
N ASP A 439 9.13 3.61 -18.11
CA ASP A 439 9.39 4.97 -18.59
C ASP A 439 8.10 5.63 -19.12
N ASP A 440 8.19 6.70 -19.91
CA ASP A 440 7.02 7.41 -20.42
C ASP A 440 6.09 6.59 -21.31
N ARG A 441 6.58 5.49 -21.89
CA ARG A 441 5.83 4.68 -22.86
C ARG A 441 5.89 3.18 -22.60
N PHE A 442 6.99 2.66 -22.11
CA PHE A 442 7.23 1.22 -22.00
C PHE A 442 7.36 0.77 -20.56
N ARG A 443 6.92 -0.45 -20.30
CA ARG A 443 7.36 -1.25 -19.14
C ARG A 443 8.25 -2.37 -19.62
N TYR A 444 9.39 -2.55 -18.96
CA TYR A 444 10.26 -3.71 -19.15
C TYR A 444 10.51 -4.40 -17.82
N THR A 445 10.28 -5.71 -17.78
CA THR A 445 10.56 -6.57 -16.62
C THR A 445 11.53 -7.68 -17.01
N TRP A 446 12.55 -7.85 -16.17
CA TRP A 446 13.51 -8.94 -16.26
C TRP A 446 13.38 -9.84 -15.03
N TYR A 447 13.33 -11.15 -15.29
CA TYR A 447 13.31 -12.19 -14.28
C TYR A 447 14.69 -12.89 -14.24
N PRO A 448 15.37 -12.95 -13.08
CA PRO A 448 16.66 -13.63 -12.95
C PRO A 448 16.62 -15.12 -13.29
N GLU A 449 17.82 -15.72 -13.41
CA GLU A 449 18.04 -17.14 -13.77
C GLU A 449 17.47 -17.57 -15.14
N GLY A 450 17.26 -16.61 -16.04
CA GLY A 450 16.73 -16.91 -17.36
C GLY A 450 15.24 -17.22 -17.35
N SER A 451 14.54 -16.89 -16.26
CA SER A 451 13.11 -17.10 -16.07
C SER A 451 12.24 -16.11 -16.88
N GLY A 452 12.67 -15.66 -18.06
CA GLY A 452 11.86 -14.84 -18.97
C GLY A 452 12.04 -13.32 -18.88
N GLN A 453 11.40 -12.62 -19.81
CA GLN A 453 11.34 -11.16 -19.92
C GLN A 453 9.98 -10.72 -20.43
N GLN A 454 9.54 -9.55 -19.99
CA GLN A 454 8.33 -8.92 -20.50
C GLN A 454 8.60 -7.47 -20.93
N LEU A 455 8.08 -7.08 -22.10
CA LEU A 455 8.15 -5.72 -22.62
C LEU A 455 6.79 -5.32 -23.16
N PHE A 456 6.23 -4.22 -22.66
CA PHE A 456 4.92 -3.72 -23.09
C PHE A 456 5.02 -2.25 -23.53
N ASP A 457 4.38 -1.92 -24.66
CA ASP A 457 4.16 -0.54 -25.10
C ASP A 457 2.84 -0.04 -24.51
N LEU A 458 2.90 0.64 -23.37
CA LEU A 458 1.73 1.06 -22.59
C LEU A 458 0.85 2.08 -23.34
N ALA A 459 1.38 2.75 -24.37
CA ALA A 459 0.60 3.65 -25.21
C ALA A 459 -0.25 2.90 -26.24
N ALA A 460 0.26 1.80 -26.80
CA ALA A 460 -0.44 0.98 -27.78
C ALA A 460 -1.26 -0.15 -27.13
N ASP A 461 -0.80 -0.66 -26.00
CA ASP A 461 -1.35 -1.79 -25.27
C ASP A 461 -1.37 -1.49 -23.75
N PRO A 462 -2.30 -0.61 -23.30
CA PRO A 462 -2.44 -0.29 -21.88
C PRO A 462 -2.94 -1.46 -21.03
N GLY A 463 -3.39 -2.56 -21.68
CA GLY A 463 -3.78 -3.79 -21.01
C GLY A 463 -2.65 -4.82 -20.93
N GLU A 464 -1.47 -4.54 -21.49
CA GLU A 464 -0.30 -5.41 -21.41
C GLU A 464 -0.55 -6.84 -21.90
N GLN A 465 -1.37 -7.00 -22.94
CA GLN A 465 -1.77 -8.30 -23.50
C GLN A 465 -0.87 -8.76 -24.66
N THR A 466 0.19 -8.01 -24.98
CA THR A 466 1.15 -8.37 -26.03
C THR A 466 2.59 -8.21 -25.55
N ASN A 467 3.23 -9.31 -25.15
CA ASN A 467 4.65 -9.30 -24.82
C ASN A 467 5.51 -9.04 -26.07
N LEU A 468 6.26 -7.93 -26.07
CA LEU A 468 7.13 -7.50 -27.15
C LEU A 468 8.59 -7.94 -26.93
N ALA A 469 8.91 -8.58 -25.81
CA ALA A 469 10.28 -8.88 -25.42
C ALA A 469 11.00 -9.76 -26.44
N GLY A 470 10.31 -10.72 -27.06
CA GLY A 470 10.87 -11.62 -28.09
C GLY A 470 10.92 -11.01 -29.51
N ARG A 471 10.33 -9.83 -29.73
CA ARG A 471 10.13 -9.28 -31.07
C ARG A 471 11.32 -8.45 -31.55
N SER A 472 11.91 -8.83 -32.67
CA SER A 472 13.14 -8.22 -33.21
C SER A 472 13.00 -6.71 -33.48
N GLU A 473 11.82 -6.26 -33.88
CA GLU A 473 11.50 -4.86 -34.17
C GLU A 473 11.52 -3.95 -32.92
N PHE A 474 11.46 -4.53 -31.72
CA PHE A 474 11.58 -3.82 -30.43
C PHE A 474 12.96 -4.00 -29.77
N GLY A 475 13.94 -4.55 -30.50
CA GLY A 475 15.28 -4.84 -29.96
C GLY A 475 15.98 -3.62 -29.38
N GLN A 476 15.89 -2.46 -30.04
CA GLN A 476 16.51 -1.22 -29.59
C GLN A 476 15.88 -0.70 -28.29
N GLN A 477 14.55 -0.76 -28.18
CA GLN A 477 13.80 -0.34 -27.00
C GLN A 477 14.12 -1.25 -25.81
N ARG A 478 14.14 -2.57 -26.05
CA ARG A 478 14.53 -3.57 -25.05
C ARG A 478 15.94 -3.34 -24.53
N GLU A 479 16.91 -3.08 -25.41
CA GLU A 479 18.29 -2.80 -25.00
C GLU A 479 18.39 -1.52 -24.15
N ARG A 480 17.77 -0.42 -24.60
CA ARG A 480 17.74 0.83 -23.82
C ARG A 480 17.13 0.63 -22.43
N LEU A 481 16.00 -0.06 -22.34
CA LEU A 481 15.32 -0.30 -21.06
C LEU A 481 16.10 -1.26 -20.17
N ARG A 482 16.81 -2.23 -20.74
CA ARG A 482 17.72 -3.10 -19.99
C ARG A 482 18.91 -2.33 -19.43
N ASP A 483 19.50 -1.43 -20.20
CA ASP A 483 20.60 -0.57 -19.72
C ASP A 483 20.12 0.34 -18.58
N LEU A 484 18.92 0.91 -18.74
CA LEU A 484 18.27 1.70 -17.69
C LEU A 484 17.96 0.88 -16.44
N LEU A 485 17.48 -0.35 -16.60
CA LEU A 485 17.24 -1.28 -15.50
C LEU A 485 18.53 -1.57 -14.73
N LEU A 486 19.64 -1.83 -15.44
CA LEU A 486 20.94 -2.07 -14.82
C LEU A 486 21.43 -0.84 -14.05
N GLU A 487 21.27 0.36 -14.61
CA GLU A 487 21.58 1.61 -13.91
C GLU A 487 20.77 1.73 -12.61
N GLN A 488 19.46 1.48 -12.65
CA GLN A 488 18.61 1.51 -11.46
C GLN A 488 19.05 0.47 -10.43
N VAL A 489 19.30 -0.78 -10.81
CA VAL A 489 19.78 -1.82 -9.89
C VAL A 489 21.07 -1.39 -9.18
N VAL A 490 22.01 -0.77 -9.89
CA VAL A 490 23.26 -0.25 -9.30
C VAL A 490 23.00 0.89 -8.33
N LEU A 491 22.13 1.84 -8.68
CA LEU A 491 21.79 2.98 -7.82
C LEU A 491 21.02 2.56 -6.57
N GLN A 492 20.15 1.55 -6.68
CA GLN A 492 19.31 1.05 -5.59
C GLN A 492 20.13 0.34 -4.50
N ALA A 493 21.24 -0.28 -4.88
CA ALA A 493 22.19 -0.93 -3.96
C ALA A 493 23.05 0.08 -3.16
N TYR A 494 22.91 1.38 -3.42
CA TYR A 494 23.78 2.41 -2.87
C TYR A 494 23.01 3.54 -2.15
N PRO A 495 23.49 4.05 -0.99
CA PRO A 495 24.53 3.45 -0.15
C PRO A 495 24.02 2.17 0.51
N ALA A 496 24.89 1.16 0.64
CA ALA A 496 24.53 -0.04 1.40
C ALA A 496 24.39 0.32 2.89
N THR A 497 23.25 0.01 3.49
CA THR A 497 23.15 -0.07 4.95
C THR A 497 24.07 -1.18 5.48
N PRO A 498 24.63 -1.02 6.69
CA PRO A 498 25.30 -2.13 7.36
C PRO A 498 24.30 -3.27 7.57
N ARG A 499 24.40 -4.34 6.78
CA ARG A 499 23.54 -5.52 6.96
C ARG A 499 23.94 -6.23 8.25
N SER A 500 23.08 -6.17 9.27
CA SER A 500 23.17 -7.10 10.40
C SER A 500 22.90 -8.51 9.85
N ARG A 501 23.88 -9.39 9.98
CA ARG A 501 23.70 -10.80 9.62
C ARG A 501 22.82 -11.44 10.71
N PHE A 502 21.50 -11.43 10.54
CA PHE A 502 20.66 -12.39 11.24
C PHE A 502 20.89 -13.75 10.57
N ALA A 503 21.74 -14.56 11.20
CA ALA A 503 21.83 -15.97 10.90
C ALA A 503 20.49 -16.60 11.30
N TYR A 504 19.72 -17.09 10.32
CA TYR A 504 18.70 -18.09 10.60
C TYR A 504 19.40 -19.27 11.28
N GLY A 505 19.14 -19.42 12.57
CA GLY A 505 19.49 -20.62 13.31
C GLY A 505 18.74 -21.78 12.70
N VAL A 506 19.46 -22.60 11.94
CA VAL A 506 19.01 -23.94 11.56
C VAL A 506 19.00 -24.78 12.83
N HIS A 507 17.81 -25.22 13.26
CA HIS A 507 17.63 -26.42 14.06
C HIS A 507 16.57 -27.31 13.41
#